data_AF-A0A2A2BTS8-F1
#
_entry.id   AF-A0A2A2BTS8-F1
#
_cell.length_a   1.000
_cell.length_b   1.000
_cell.length_c   1.000
_cell.angle_alpha   90.00
_cell.angle_beta   90.00
_cell.angle_gamma   90.00
#
_symmetry.space_group_name_H-M   'P 1'
#
loop_
_entity.id
_entity.type
_entity.pdbx_description
1 polymer ?
#
loop_
_entity_poly.entity_id
_entity_poly.type
_entity_poly.pdbx_seq_one_letter_code
_entity_poly.pdbx_strand_id
1 'polypeptide(L)'
;MSVLLSPLSLQAADIRRSGEDTFIIQQQRQEALEQQLTPSAPDVRLSAPGSFAHKINFPVETPCFQIKQTELKGADALPHWLPLQKIANGAVGHCLGAKGINLL
;
A
#
# COMPACT_ATOMS: atom_id res chain seq x y z
N MET A 1 43.54 -34.67 62.77
CA MET A 1 43.49 -34.21 61.36
C MET A 1 42.07 -34.43 60.85
N SER A 2 41.27 -33.38 60.70
CA SER A 2 40.12 -33.38 59.79
C SER A 2 39.94 -31.95 59.29
N VAL A 3 40.19 -31.78 58.00
CA VAL A 3 40.10 -30.51 57.28
C VAL A 3 38.62 -30.23 57.05
N LEU A 4 38.06 -29.22 57.71
CA LEU A 4 36.76 -28.68 57.36
C LEU A 4 36.92 -27.87 56.06
N LEU A 5 36.53 -28.44 54.93
CA LEU A 5 36.42 -27.73 53.66
C LEU A 5 35.26 -26.71 53.76
N SER A 6 35.60 -25.42 53.71
CA SER A 6 34.66 -24.30 53.65
C SER A 6 33.89 -24.27 52.32
N PRO A 7 32.53 -24.23 52.30
CA PRO A 7 31.72 -24.24 51.08
C PRO A 7 31.46 -22.84 50.46
N LEU A 8 32.26 -21.83 50.79
CA LEU A 8 31.99 -20.42 50.44
C LEU A 8 32.14 -20.06 48.95
N SER A 9 32.66 -20.96 48.12
CA SER A 9 32.92 -20.67 46.70
C SER A 9 31.72 -20.93 45.76
N LEU A 10 30.69 -21.68 46.19
CA LEU A 10 29.53 -22.00 45.33
C LEU A 10 28.47 -20.88 45.25
N GLN A 11 28.37 -20.03 46.28
CA GLN A 11 27.29 -19.04 46.38
C GLN A 11 27.50 -17.81 45.47
N ALA A 12 28.76 -17.46 45.16
CA ALA A 12 29.07 -16.30 44.31
C ALA A 12 28.81 -16.56 42.82
N ALA A 13 28.92 -17.81 42.35
CA ALA A 13 28.66 -18.17 40.96
C ALA A 13 27.15 -18.19 40.64
N ASP A 14 26.32 -18.60 41.60
CA ASP A 14 24.86 -18.68 41.47
C ASP A 14 24.21 -17.29 41.33
N ILE A 15 24.67 -16.32 42.14
CA ILE A 15 24.21 -14.92 42.10
C ILE A 15 24.60 -14.24 40.77
N ARG A 16 25.79 -14.51 40.23
CA ARG A 16 26.21 -13.93 38.94
C ARG A 16 25.44 -14.52 37.77
N ARG A 17 25.22 -15.84 37.77
CA ARG A 17 24.41 -16.52 36.75
C ARG A 17 22.96 -16.06 36.78
N SER A 18 22.36 -15.93 37.97
CA SER A 18 21.00 -15.40 38.14
C SER A 18 20.88 -13.93 37.70
N GLY A 19 21.90 -13.10 37.95
CA GLY A 19 21.96 -11.72 37.45
C GLY A 19 22.05 -11.62 35.92
N GLU A 20 22.86 -12.47 35.29
CA GLU A 20 22.96 -12.57 33.83
C GLU A 20 21.64 -13.03 33.20
N ASP A 21 21.01 -14.07 33.75
CA ASP A 21 19.70 -14.57 33.29
C ASP A 21 18.61 -13.47 33.39
N THR A 22 18.61 -12.71 34.49
CA THR A 22 17.66 -11.60 34.69
C THR A 22 17.89 -10.48 33.69
N PHE A 23 19.14 -10.15 33.38
CA PHE A 23 19.50 -9.13 32.40
C PHE A 23 19.04 -9.51 30.98
N ILE A 24 19.25 -10.77 30.57
CA ILE A 24 18.80 -11.29 29.27
C ILE A 24 17.29 -11.19 29.13
N ILE A 25 16.52 -11.54 30.17
CA ILE A 25 15.05 -11.46 30.14
C ILE A 25 14.57 -10.01 29.97
N GLN A 26 15.21 -9.05 30.66
CA GLN A 26 14.85 -7.63 30.53
C GLN A 26 15.16 -7.10 29.13
N GLN A 27 16.32 -7.49 28.57
CA GLN A 27 16.70 -7.12 27.21
C GLN A 27 15.69 -7.65 26.18
N GLN A 28 15.32 -8.93 26.26
CA GLN A 28 14.35 -9.54 25.33
C GLN A 28 12.98 -8.86 25.40
N ARG A 29 12.54 -8.45 26.60
CA ARG A 29 11.29 -7.71 26.77
C ARG A 29 11.36 -6.34 26.08
N GLN A 30 12.48 -5.63 26.21
CA GLN A 30 12.68 -4.34 25.57
C GLN A 30 12.65 -4.47 24.05
N GLU A 31 13.35 -5.45 23.48
CA GLU A 31 13.38 -5.71 22.04
C GLU A 31 11.98 -6.03 21.49
N ALA A 32 11.19 -6.83 22.22
CA ALA A 32 9.82 -7.15 21.83
C ALA A 32 8.90 -5.92 21.82
N LEU A 33 9.07 -5.00 22.78
CA LEU A 33 8.31 -3.74 22.81
C LEU A 33 8.68 -2.82 21.64
N GLU A 34 9.96 -2.72 21.31
CA GLU A 34 10.43 -1.90 20.17
C GLU A 34 9.88 -2.41 18.84
N GLN A 35 9.83 -3.73 18.65
CA GLN A 35 9.24 -4.34 17.46
C GLN A 35 7.73 -4.06 17.34
N GLN A 36 7.00 -4.03 18.46
CA GLN A 36 5.57 -3.71 18.46
C GLN A 36 5.29 -2.23 18.16
N LEU A 37 6.16 -1.33 18.62
CA LEU A 37 6.01 0.11 18.42
C LEU A 37 6.49 0.59 17.06
N THR A 38 7.27 -0.24 16.35
CA THR A 38 7.83 0.08 15.04
C THR A 38 7.34 -0.89 13.96
N PRO A 39 6.02 -1.05 13.76
CA PRO A 39 5.52 -1.87 12.67
C PRO A 39 5.99 -1.26 11.35
N SER A 40 6.49 -2.11 10.44
CA SER A 40 6.82 -1.66 9.09
C SER A 40 5.56 -1.08 8.44
N ALA A 41 5.68 0.11 7.85
CA ALA A 41 4.56 0.73 7.17
C ALA A 41 4.07 -0.20 6.06
N PRO A 42 2.75 -0.47 5.97
CA PRO A 42 2.24 -1.30 4.89
C PRO A 42 2.56 -0.64 3.54
N ASP A 43 3.02 -1.46 2.59
CA ASP A 43 3.23 -1.02 1.22
C ASP A 43 1.87 -0.80 0.55
N VAL A 44 1.33 0.41 0.71
CA VAL A 44 0.06 0.81 0.07
C VAL A 44 0.38 1.29 -1.35
N ARG A 45 0.19 0.40 -2.32
CA ARG A 45 0.24 0.73 -3.75
C ARG A 45 -0.99 1.55 -4.15
N LEU A 46 -0.96 2.86 -3.93
CA LEU A 46 -1.94 3.78 -4.50
C LEU A 46 -1.62 4.01 -5.98
N SER A 47 -2.61 3.88 -6.87
CA SER A 47 -2.47 4.29 -8.26
C SER A 47 -2.11 5.78 -8.33
N ALA A 48 -1.21 6.15 -9.24
CA ALA A 48 -0.74 7.52 -9.36
C ALA A 48 -1.93 8.51 -9.50
N PRO A 49 -1.92 9.62 -8.74
CA PRO A 49 -2.95 10.65 -8.86
C PRO A 49 -2.87 11.25 -10.27
N GLY A 50 -3.91 11.01 -11.07
CA GLY A 50 -3.99 11.45 -12.48
C GLY A 50 -4.40 10.37 -13.49
N SER A 51 -4.49 9.10 -13.06
CA SER A 51 -4.89 7.99 -13.94
C SER A 51 -6.35 8.04 -14.45
N PHE A 52 -7.22 8.86 -13.84
CA PHE A 52 -8.62 9.00 -14.25
C PHE A 52 -8.82 9.76 -15.57
N ALA A 53 -7.79 10.44 -16.06
CA ALA A 53 -7.82 11.18 -17.32
C ALA A 53 -6.78 10.62 -18.30
N HIS A 54 -6.70 9.29 -18.42
CA HIS A 54 -5.85 8.70 -19.44
C HIS A 54 -6.37 9.11 -20.82
N LYS A 55 -5.50 9.73 -21.63
CA LYS A 55 -5.81 10.12 -23.00
C LYS A 55 -6.11 8.84 -23.79
N ILE A 56 -7.35 8.67 -24.24
CA ILE A 56 -7.74 7.51 -25.06
C ILE A 56 -7.05 7.63 -26.41
N ASN A 57 -6.29 6.61 -26.79
CA ASN A 57 -5.71 6.51 -28.14
C ASN A 57 -6.71 5.78 -29.04
N PHE A 58 -7.45 6.53 -29.85
CA PHE A 58 -8.42 5.94 -30.76
C PHE A 58 -7.74 5.20 -31.93
N PRO A 59 -8.22 4.00 -32.31
CA PRO A 59 -7.73 3.29 -33.47
C PRO A 59 -8.13 3.99 -34.77
N VAL A 60 -7.36 3.76 -35.83
CA VAL A 60 -7.76 4.11 -37.20
C VAL A 60 -8.70 3.03 -37.73
N GLU A 61 -9.91 3.41 -38.13
CA GLU A 61 -10.96 2.46 -38.52
C GLU A 61 -11.68 2.89 -39.80
N THR A 62 -12.17 1.90 -40.57
CA THR A 62 -13.07 2.10 -41.71
C THR A 62 -14.12 0.98 -41.69
N PRO A 63 -15.44 1.29 -41.71
CA PRO A 63 -16.03 2.63 -41.72
C PRO A 63 -15.89 3.34 -40.35
N CYS A 64 -15.84 4.68 -40.38
CA CYS A 64 -15.83 5.53 -39.20
C CYS A 64 -16.72 6.77 -39.40
N PHE A 65 -17.14 7.39 -38.29
CA PHE A 65 -17.98 8.58 -38.27
C PHE A 65 -17.31 9.72 -37.52
N GLN A 66 -17.40 10.93 -38.08
CA GLN A 66 -16.90 12.14 -37.43
C GLN A 66 -17.77 12.50 -36.23
N ILE A 67 -17.18 12.45 -35.04
CA ILE A 67 -17.90 12.81 -33.81
C ILE A 67 -17.83 14.32 -33.61
N LYS A 68 -18.98 14.99 -33.69
CA LYS A 68 -19.08 16.46 -33.53
C LYS A 68 -19.42 16.88 -32.11
N GLN A 69 -20.15 16.05 -31.38
CA GLN A 69 -20.61 16.33 -30.02
C GLN A 69 -20.82 15.04 -29.26
N THR A 70 -20.75 15.11 -27.94
CA THR A 70 -21.11 14.01 -27.04
C THR A 70 -22.02 14.51 -25.94
N GLU A 71 -22.96 13.67 -25.51
CA GLU A 71 -23.92 13.98 -24.46
C GLU A 71 -23.98 12.79 -23.51
N LEU A 72 -23.69 13.01 -22.22
CA LEU A 72 -23.89 12.02 -21.18
C LEU A 72 -25.28 12.19 -20.57
N LYS A 73 -26.12 11.16 -20.73
CA LYS A 73 -27.46 11.10 -20.12
C LYS A 73 -27.41 10.35 -18.80
N GLY A 74 -28.23 10.75 -17.83
CA GLY A 74 -28.25 10.13 -16.49
C GLY A 74 -27.07 10.53 -15.59
N ALA A 75 -26.39 11.63 -15.90
CA ALA A 75 -25.24 12.11 -15.12
C ALA A 75 -25.63 12.58 -13.70
N ASP A 76 -26.91 12.89 -13.48
CA ASP A 76 -27.51 13.28 -12.21
C ASP A 76 -27.52 12.14 -11.17
N ALA A 77 -27.53 10.88 -11.62
CA ALA A 77 -27.41 9.71 -10.76
C ALA A 77 -25.96 9.42 -10.33
N LEU A 78 -24.98 10.18 -10.84
CA LEU A 78 -23.56 9.94 -10.62
C LEU A 78 -22.92 11.02 -9.72
N PRO A 79 -21.85 10.68 -9.00
CA PRO A 79 -21.13 11.67 -8.20
C PRO A 79 -20.52 12.77 -9.08
N HIS A 80 -20.69 14.03 -8.68
CA HIS A 80 -20.19 15.18 -9.44
C HIS A 80 -18.67 15.24 -9.61
N TRP A 81 -17.90 14.53 -8.78
CA TRP A 81 -16.44 14.47 -8.90
C TRP A 81 -15.98 13.57 -10.05
N LEU A 82 -16.86 12.74 -10.63
CA LEU A 82 -16.51 11.80 -11.70
C LEU A 82 -16.61 12.48 -13.08
N PRO A 83 -15.49 12.65 -13.81
CA PRO A 83 -15.45 13.50 -15.00
C PRO A 83 -15.88 12.77 -16.30
N LEU A 84 -16.97 12.00 -16.28
CA LEU A 84 -17.39 11.18 -17.43
C LEU A 84 -17.65 11.99 -18.70
N GLN A 85 -18.32 13.14 -18.59
CA GLN A 85 -18.55 14.01 -19.75
C GLN A 85 -17.24 14.51 -20.35
N LYS A 86 -16.19 14.74 -19.53
CA LYS A 86 -14.87 15.15 -20.01
C LYS A 86 -14.18 14.02 -20.77
N ILE A 87 -14.36 12.77 -20.34
CA ILE A 87 -13.85 11.58 -21.04
C ILE A 87 -14.55 11.43 -22.39
N ALA A 88 -15.89 11.49 -22.41
CA ALA A 88 -16.68 11.41 -23.65
C ALA A 88 -16.31 12.53 -24.64
N ASN A 89 -16.12 13.76 -24.16
CA ASN A 89 -15.68 14.89 -24.98
C ASN A 89 -14.33 14.66 -25.67
N GLY A 90 -13.50 13.74 -25.17
CA GLY A 90 -12.26 13.32 -25.84
C GLY A 90 -12.48 12.72 -27.23
N ALA A 91 -13.68 12.22 -27.53
CA ALA A 91 -14.04 11.72 -28.86
C ALA A 91 -14.30 12.84 -29.89
N VAL A 92 -14.60 14.07 -29.46
CA VAL A 92 -14.98 15.16 -30.36
C VAL A 92 -13.82 15.51 -31.29
N GLY A 93 -14.09 15.57 -32.60
CA GLY A 93 -13.08 15.83 -33.63
C GLY A 93 -12.35 14.58 -34.12
N HIS A 94 -12.63 13.40 -33.56
CA HIS A 94 -12.11 12.13 -34.06
C HIS A 94 -13.11 11.42 -34.99
N CYS A 95 -12.58 10.63 -35.93
CA CYS A 95 -13.38 9.67 -36.70
C CYS A 95 -13.37 8.34 -35.95
N LEU A 96 -14.52 7.90 -35.43
CA LEU A 96 -14.62 6.68 -34.63
C LEU A 96 -15.53 5.66 -35.33
N GLY A 97 -15.08 4.40 -35.34
CA GLY A 97 -15.92 3.24 -35.61
C GLY A 97 -16.33 2.54 -34.30
N ALA A 98 -16.80 1.31 -34.40
CA ALA A 98 -17.29 0.57 -33.23
C ALA A 98 -16.22 0.33 -32.17
N LYS A 99 -14.95 0.08 -32.55
CA LYS A 99 -13.90 -0.14 -31.53
C LYS A 99 -13.56 1.16 -30.83
N GLY A 100 -13.48 2.27 -31.57
CA GLY A 100 -13.24 3.58 -30.98
C GLY A 100 -14.32 4.00 -29.98
N ILE A 101 -15.60 3.76 -30.30
CA ILE A 101 -16.72 4.08 -29.41
C ILE A 101 -16.69 3.24 -28.12
N ASN A 102 -16.28 1.97 -28.19
CA ASN A 102 -16.19 1.09 -27.02
C ASN A 102 -15.06 1.44 -26.03
N LEU A 103 -14.19 2.38 -26.39
CA LEU A 103 -13.14 2.87 -25.49
C LEU A 103 -13.59 4.04 -24.60
N LEU A 104 -14.80 4.57 -24.82
CA LEU A 104 -15.39 5.70 -24.09
C LEU A 104 -16.06 5.29 -22.78
#